data_AF-A0A538DMM9-F1
#
_entry.id   AF-A0A538DMM9-F1
#
_cell.length_a   1.000
_cell.length_b   1.000
_cell.length_c   1.000
_cell.angle_alpha   90.00
_cell.angle_beta   90.00
_cell.angle_gamma   90.00
#
_symmetry.space_group_name_H-M   'P 1'
#
loop_
_entity.id
_entity.type
_entity.pdbx_description
1 polymer ?
#
loop_
_entity_poly.entity_id
_entity_poly.type
_entity_poly.pdbx_seq_one_letter_code
_entity_poly.pdbx_strand_id
1 'polypeptide(L)'
;MQTPDPYQPPPSEEEDWLAPQPRPARSFDDLSGLGVRLTWVAGLILAISAFTDWYVGSGPGPTTSVIGWHTGALGKLVFFIGLAVLALVVLRESGIELPATVPESLVVIALGALSTVFVLIRLISVPDEFFGWRGRGIGIFISLIASLVVIVAGLLRAGEEM
;
A
#
# COMPACT_ATOMS: atom_id res chain seq x y z
N MET A 1 8.75 -70.86 -30.61
CA MET A 1 8.80 -69.75 -31.58
C MET A 1 8.23 -68.52 -30.88
N GLN A 2 9.07 -67.51 -30.64
CA GLN A 2 8.66 -66.25 -30.04
C GLN A 2 8.10 -65.38 -31.19
N THR A 3 6.81 -65.06 -31.15
CA THR A 3 6.19 -64.17 -32.15
C THR A 3 6.76 -62.76 -31.98
N PRO A 4 7.18 -62.06 -33.06
CA PRO A 4 7.67 -60.69 -32.95
C PRO A 4 6.57 -59.77 -32.41
N ASP A 5 6.92 -58.90 -31.47
CA ASP A 5 5.97 -57.90 -30.96
C ASP A 5 5.50 -56.98 -32.10
N PRO A 6 4.19 -56.62 -32.14
CA PRO A 6 3.66 -55.73 -33.17
C PRO A 6 4.34 -54.36 -33.12
N TYR A 7 4.77 -53.86 -34.27
CA TYR A 7 5.32 -52.51 -34.39
C TYR A 7 4.26 -51.46 -34.00
N GLN A 8 4.50 -50.73 -32.91
CA GLN A 8 3.76 -49.51 -32.58
C GLN A 8 4.47 -48.33 -33.24
N PRO A 9 3.82 -47.59 -34.16
CA PRO A 9 4.38 -46.36 -34.68
C PRO A 9 4.53 -45.33 -33.55
N PRO A 10 5.57 -44.48 -33.59
CA PRO A 10 5.71 -43.40 -32.61
C PRO A 10 4.49 -42.47 -32.68
N PRO A 11 4.07 -41.88 -31.54
CA PRO A 11 2.95 -40.94 -31.51
C PRO A 11 3.19 -39.80 -32.50
N SER A 12 2.13 -39.34 -33.15
CA SER A 12 2.23 -38.32 -34.19
C SER A 12 2.59 -36.97 -33.56
N GLU A 13 3.49 -36.20 -34.18
CA GLU A 13 3.85 -34.83 -33.72
C GLU A 13 2.63 -33.89 -33.68
N GLU A 14 1.53 -34.25 -34.36
CA GLU A 14 0.26 -33.52 -34.36
C GLU A 14 -0.46 -33.57 -32.99
N GLU A 15 -0.27 -34.63 -32.20
CA GLU A 15 -0.84 -34.73 -30.85
C GLU A 15 -0.12 -33.83 -29.83
N ASP A 16 1.14 -33.46 -30.12
CA ASP A 16 1.96 -32.60 -29.26
C ASP A 16 1.53 -31.11 -29.36
N TRP A 17 0.95 -30.69 -30.50
CA TRP A 17 0.39 -29.34 -30.67
C TRP A 17 -0.96 -29.12 -29.99
N LEU A 18 -1.68 -30.21 -29.68
CA LEU A 18 -2.93 -30.20 -28.92
C LEU A 18 -2.71 -30.31 -27.41
N ALA A 19 -1.48 -30.60 -26.97
CA ALA A 19 -1.13 -30.51 -25.56
C ALA A 19 -1.30 -29.04 -25.13
N PRO A 20 -2.15 -28.75 -24.13
CA PRO A 20 -2.27 -27.40 -23.60
C PRO A 20 -0.87 -26.96 -23.15
N GLN A 21 -0.25 -26.03 -23.90
CA GLN A 21 0.98 -25.43 -23.42
C GLN A 21 0.69 -24.88 -22.02
N PRO A 22 1.47 -25.23 -20.99
CA PRO A 22 1.35 -24.58 -19.72
C PRO A 22 1.68 -23.11 -19.96
N ARG A 23 0.64 -22.27 -20.12
CA ARG A 23 0.81 -20.83 -19.99
C ARG A 23 1.55 -20.65 -18.68
N PRO A 24 2.65 -19.88 -18.64
CA PRO A 24 3.26 -19.54 -17.37
C PRO A 24 2.13 -18.95 -16.52
N ALA A 25 1.69 -19.72 -15.53
CA ALA A 25 0.71 -19.27 -14.58
C ALA A 25 1.43 -18.12 -13.88
N ARG A 26 1.05 -16.88 -14.22
CA ARG A 26 1.37 -15.77 -13.33
C ARG A 26 0.70 -16.14 -12.02
N SER A 27 1.52 -16.56 -11.07
CA SER A 27 1.09 -17.07 -9.79
C SER A 27 0.28 -16.00 -9.10
N PHE A 28 -1.02 -16.25 -8.92
CA PHE A 28 -1.87 -15.39 -8.09
C PHE A 28 -1.40 -15.41 -6.62
N ASP A 29 -0.59 -16.40 -6.20
CA ASP A 29 0.08 -16.42 -4.89
C ASP A 29 1.20 -15.37 -4.76
N ASP A 30 1.85 -14.98 -5.87
CA ASP A 30 2.85 -13.89 -5.83
C ASP A 30 2.19 -12.51 -5.67
N LEU A 31 0.95 -12.37 -6.15
CA LEU A 31 0.15 -11.16 -6.02
C LEU A 31 -0.53 -11.06 -4.65
N SER A 32 -1.01 -12.17 -4.09
CA SER A 32 -1.65 -12.20 -2.75
C SER A 32 -0.70 -11.74 -1.63
N GLY A 33 0.59 -12.02 -1.76
CA GLY A 33 1.62 -11.48 -0.89
C GLY A 33 1.92 -10.00 -1.14
N LEU A 34 1.66 -9.49 -2.35
CA LEU A 34 2.00 -8.13 -2.77
C LEU A 34 1.04 -7.11 -2.15
N GLY A 35 -0.26 -7.37 -2.11
CA GLY A 35 -1.25 -6.51 -1.44
C GLY A 35 -0.92 -6.31 0.05
N VAL A 36 -0.63 -7.41 0.75
CA VAL A 36 -0.23 -7.39 2.17
C VAL A 36 1.11 -6.66 2.35
N ARG A 37 2.12 -6.99 1.53
CA ARG A 37 3.43 -6.33 1.57
C ARG A 37 3.32 -4.82 1.38
N LEU A 38 2.55 -4.41 0.39
CA LEU A 38 2.35 -3.00 0.08
C LEU A 38 1.58 -2.30 1.20
N THR A 39 0.58 -2.96 1.81
CA THR A 39 -0.21 -2.41 2.90
C THR A 39 0.67 -2.09 4.12
N TRP A 40 1.51 -3.02 4.58
CA TRP A 40 2.34 -2.76 5.76
C TRP A 40 3.46 -1.76 5.47
N VAL A 41 4.11 -1.83 4.31
CA VAL A 41 5.15 -0.88 3.94
C VAL A 41 4.56 0.53 3.82
N ALA A 42 3.43 0.67 3.14
CA ALA A 42 2.79 1.97 2.97
C ALA A 42 2.25 2.52 4.29
N GLY A 43 1.64 1.67 5.13
CA GLY A 43 1.21 2.05 6.48
C GLY A 43 2.37 2.50 7.37
N LEU A 44 3.50 1.80 7.30
CA LEU A 44 4.72 2.17 8.04
C LEU A 44 5.30 3.50 7.56
N ILE A 45 5.44 3.67 6.24
CA ILE A 45 5.92 4.93 5.66
C ILE A 45 4.98 6.08 6.05
N LEU A 46 3.67 5.87 5.99
CA LEU A 46 2.67 6.88 6.36
C LEU A 46 2.75 7.26 7.84
N ALA A 47 2.99 6.30 8.73
CA ALA A 47 3.18 6.57 10.15
C ALA A 47 4.46 7.38 10.38
N ILE A 48 5.57 6.95 9.78
CA ILE A 48 6.88 7.62 9.95
C ILE A 48 6.88 9.02 9.33
N SER A 49 6.16 9.23 8.23
CA SER A 49 6.13 10.52 7.53
C SER A 49 5.48 11.64 8.35
N ALA A 50 4.73 11.32 9.40
CA ALA A 50 4.26 12.33 10.34
C ALA A 50 5.39 12.96 11.17
N PHE A 51 6.54 12.29 11.29
CA PHE A 51 7.72 12.77 12.01
C PHE A 51 8.78 13.38 11.09
N THR A 52 8.49 13.55 9.81
CA THR A 52 9.36 14.22 8.84
C THR A 52 8.87 15.66 8.57
N ASP A 53 9.70 16.44 7.88
CA ASP A 53 9.47 17.85 7.62
C ASP A 53 8.24 18.08 6.73
N TRP A 54 7.19 18.69 7.28
CA TRP A 54 6.00 19.07 6.53
C TRP A 54 6.09 20.50 6.01
N TYR A 55 6.74 21.37 6.78
CA TYR A 55 6.95 22.78 6.43
C TYR A 55 8.40 23.17 6.63
N VAL A 56 8.87 24.06 5.77
CA VAL A 56 10.21 24.64 5.83
C VAL A 56 10.08 26.16 5.79
N GLY A 57 10.79 26.81 6.72
CA GLY A 57 10.89 28.25 6.82
C GLY A 57 12.33 28.71 6.61
N SER A 58 12.50 29.75 5.80
CA SER A 58 13.76 30.48 5.68
C SER A 58 13.54 31.92 6.12
N GLY A 59 14.29 32.35 7.14
CA GLY A 59 14.34 33.73 7.61
C GLY A 59 15.78 34.25 7.59
N PRO A 60 16.06 35.41 8.21
CA PRO A 60 17.43 35.93 8.34
C PRO A 60 18.40 35.03 9.14
N GLY A 61 17.89 33.94 9.71
CA GLY A 61 18.64 32.94 10.48
C GLY A 61 18.71 31.57 9.80
N PRO A 62 19.07 30.51 10.54
CA PRO A 62 19.16 29.16 10.00
C PRO A 62 17.81 28.67 9.46
N THR A 63 17.86 27.83 8.42
CA THR A 63 16.67 27.16 7.89
C THR A 63 16.08 26.24 8.95
N THR A 64 14.79 26.42 9.22
CA THR A 64 14.06 25.65 10.22
C THR A 64 12.98 24.81 9.53
N SER A 65 12.71 23.61 10.07
CA SER A 65 11.64 22.74 9.58
C SER A 65 10.68 22.38 10.73
N VAL A 66 9.39 22.25 10.39
CA VAL A 66 8.36 21.75 11.29
C VAL A 66 7.96 20.37 10.84
N ILE A 67 8.09 19.39 11.73
CA ILE A 67 7.61 18.03 11.46
C ILE A 67 6.10 17.94 11.56
N GLY A 68 5.48 17.05 10.78
CA GLY A 68 4.03 16.87 10.73
C GLY A 68 3.34 16.75 12.08
N TRP A 69 3.95 16.06 13.05
CA TRP A 69 3.45 15.88 14.40
C TRP A 69 3.11 17.20 15.12
N HIS A 70 3.92 18.23 14.89
CA HIS A 70 3.75 19.56 15.50
C HIS A 70 2.83 20.48 14.71
N THR A 71 2.18 19.98 13.65
CA THR A 71 1.35 20.79 12.76
C THR A 71 -0.15 20.82 13.11
N GLY A 72 -0.48 20.47 14.36
CA GLY A 72 -1.86 20.40 14.86
C GLY A 72 -2.42 18.98 14.92
N ALA A 73 -3.75 18.85 14.90
CA ALA A 73 -4.44 17.56 15.03
C ALA A 73 -4.27 16.66 13.79
N LEU A 74 -4.31 17.24 12.59
CA LEU A 74 -4.24 16.49 11.32
C LEU A 74 -2.96 15.66 11.20
N GLY A 75 -1.79 16.21 11.58
CA GLY A 75 -0.53 15.45 11.55
C GLY A 75 -0.53 14.25 12.48
N LYS A 76 -1.16 14.36 13.65
CA LYS A 76 -1.33 13.25 14.59
C LYS A 76 -2.31 12.22 14.05
N LEU A 77 -3.41 12.66 13.42
CA LEU A 77 -4.37 11.76 12.79
C LEU A 77 -3.74 10.95 11.66
N VAL A 78 -2.88 11.54 10.83
CA VAL A 78 -2.14 10.81 9.78
C VAL A 78 -1.25 9.73 10.40
N PHE A 79 -0.54 10.03 11.49
CA PHE A 79 0.23 9.04 12.23
C PHE A 79 -0.65 7.87 12.73
N PHE A 80 -1.76 8.18 13.40
CA PHE A 80 -2.67 7.14 13.92
C PHE A 80 -3.36 6.35 12.82
N ILE A 81 -3.61 6.94 11.65
CA ILE A 81 -4.11 6.20 10.49
C ILE A 81 -3.04 5.21 10.01
N GLY A 82 -1.77 5.63 9.89
CA GLY A 82 -0.67 4.73 9.55
C GLY A 82 -0.54 3.57 10.55
N LEU A 83 -0.66 3.85 11.85
CA LEU A 83 -0.71 2.82 12.89
C LEU A 83 -1.95 1.92 12.79
N ALA A 84 -3.12 2.46 12.45
CA ALA A 84 -4.33 1.66 12.28
C ALA A 84 -4.17 0.67 11.11
N VAL A 85 -3.57 1.12 10.00
CA VAL A 85 -3.24 0.22 8.87
C VAL A 85 -2.29 -0.88 9.30
N LEU A 86 -1.23 -0.55 10.06
CA LEU A 86 -0.31 -1.56 10.60
C LEU A 86 -1.00 -2.52 11.58
N ALA A 87 -1.88 -2.00 12.43
CA ALA A 87 -2.63 -2.80 13.39
C ALA A 87 -3.53 -3.81 12.66
N LEU A 88 -4.18 -3.43 11.56
CA LEU A 88 -4.95 -4.37 10.73
C LEU A 88 -4.09 -5.50 10.19
N VAL A 89 -2.90 -5.19 9.67
CA VAL A 89 -1.96 -6.21 9.18
C VAL A 89 -1.55 -7.18 10.29
N VAL A 90 -1.15 -6.65 11.46
CA VAL A 90 -0.75 -7.47 12.61
C VAL A 90 -1.91 -8.33 13.12
N LEU A 91 -3.12 -7.77 13.18
CA LEU A 91 -4.31 -8.46 13.63
C LEU A 91 -4.61 -9.66 12.72
N ARG A 92 -4.56 -9.43 11.40
CA ARG A 92 -4.70 -10.49 10.38
C ARG A 92 -3.62 -11.55 10.50
N GLU A 93 -2.36 -11.17 10.63
CA GLU A 93 -1.25 -12.12 10.80
C GLU A 93 -1.36 -12.94 12.09
N SER A 94 -1.99 -12.39 13.12
CA SER A 94 -2.31 -13.12 14.36
C SER A 94 -3.53 -14.04 14.26
N GLY A 95 -4.18 -14.12 13.09
CA GLY A 95 -5.39 -14.93 12.85
C GLY A 95 -6.67 -14.30 13.39
N ILE A 96 -6.65 -13.00 13.73
CA ILE A 96 -7.82 -12.25 14.18
C ILE A 96 -8.39 -11.52 12.95
N GLU A 97 -9.53 -12.01 12.47
CA GLU A 97 -10.22 -11.45 11.31
C GLU A 97 -11.25 -10.40 11.73
N LEU A 98 -11.48 -9.43 10.85
CA LEU A 98 -12.61 -8.51 10.99
C LEU A 98 -13.94 -9.27 10.83
N PRO A 99 -15.04 -8.77 11.42
CA PRO A 99 -16.36 -9.36 11.22
C PRO A 99 -16.67 -9.49 9.73
N ALA A 100 -17.28 -10.60 9.31
CA ALA A 100 -17.60 -10.89 7.91
C ALA A 100 -18.47 -9.84 7.20
N THR A 101 -19.08 -8.92 7.96
CA THR A 101 -19.85 -7.78 7.42
C THR A 101 -18.97 -6.65 6.88
N VAL A 102 -17.67 -6.62 7.18
CA VAL A 102 -16.76 -5.52 6.81
C VAL A 102 -15.54 -6.08 6.07
N PRO A 103 -15.44 -5.87 4.74
CA PRO A 103 -14.25 -6.23 3.98
C PRO A 103 -13.03 -5.46 4.47
N GLU A 104 -11.92 -6.14 4.76
CA GLU A 104 -10.71 -5.48 5.27
C GLU A 104 -10.11 -4.53 4.22
N SER A 105 -10.14 -4.92 2.95
CA SER A 105 -9.77 -4.08 1.82
C SER A 105 -10.50 -2.73 1.84
N LEU A 106 -11.81 -2.72 2.12
CA LEU A 106 -12.61 -1.49 2.23
C LEU A 106 -12.12 -0.60 3.38
N VAL A 107 -11.77 -1.18 4.53
CA VAL A 107 -11.22 -0.43 5.66
C VAL A 107 -9.88 0.21 5.31
N VAL A 108 -8.98 -0.53 4.67
CA VAL A 108 -7.67 0.00 4.23
C VAL A 108 -7.84 1.13 3.22
N ILE A 109 -8.74 0.97 2.24
CA ILE A 109 -9.08 2.03 1.27
C ILE A 109 -9.62 3.27 1.98
N ALA A 110 -10.56 3.10 2.92
CA ALA A 110 -11.15 4.20 3.67
C ALA A 110 -10.11 4.95 4.50
N LEU A 111 -9.21 4.23 5.18
CA LEU A 111 -8.09 4.81 5.93
C LEU A 111 -7.13 5.59 5.01
N GLY A 112 -6.76 5.03 3.86
CA GLY A 112 -5.92 5.70 2.87
C GLY A 112 -6.57 6.97 2.31
N ALA A 113 -7.87 6.92 2.00
CA ALA A 113 -8.65 8.07 1.54
C ALA A 113 -8.72 9.17 2.60
N LEU A 114 -9.02 8.83 3.86
CA LEU A 114 -9.07 9.76 4.97
C LEU A 114 -7.71 10.45 5.18
N SER A 115 -6.62 9.68 5.16
CA SER A 115 -5.27 10.23 5.25
C SER A 115 -4.96 11.16 4.07
N THR A 116 -5.35 10.78 2.86
CA THR A 116 -5.16 11.63 1.66
C THR A 116 -5.85 12.97 1.83
N VAL A 117 -7.11 12.98 2.32
CA VAL A 117 -7.84 14.21 2.61
C VAL A 117 -7.10 15.06 3.65
N PHE A 118 -6.64 14.47 4.75
CA PHE A 118 -5.91 15.20 5.79
C PHE A 118 -4.61 15.82 5.28
N VAL A 119 -3.84 15.07 4.49
CA VAL A 119 -2.60 15.57 3.89
C VAL A 119 -2.89 16.67 2.86
N LEU A 120 -3.94 16.54 2.04
CA LEU A 120 -4.32 17.58 1.07
C LEU A 120 -4.79 18.87 1.75
N ILE A 121 -5.60 18.77 2.80
CA ILE A 121 -5.98 19.93 3.63
C ILE A 121 -4.71 20.62 4.10
N ARG A 122 -3.73 19.87 4.57
CA ARG A 122 -2.47 20.40 5.08
C ARG A 122 -1.56 20.98 3.99
N LEU A 123 -1.58 20.38 2.81
CA LEU A 123 -0.80 20.82 1.67
C LEU A 123 -1.29 22.19 1.17
N ILE A 124 -2.60 22.39 1.13
CA ILE A 124 -3.24 23.60 0.61
C ILE A 124 -3.41 24.66 1.71
N SER A 125 -3.83 24.24 2.91
CA SER A 125 -4.13 25.11 4.05
C SER A 125 -3.02 25.03 5.10
N VAL A 126 -2.12 26.02 5.06
CA VAL A 126 -1.10 26.26 6.09
C VAL A 126 -1.80 26.93 7.28
N PRO A 127 -1.52 26.55 8.55
CA PRO A 127 -2.15 27.20 9.67
C PRO A 127 -1.50 28.56 9.90
N ASP A 128 -2.30 29.47 10.43
CA ASP A 128 -1.92 30.86 10.60
C ASP A 128 -0.69 31.03 11.50
N GLU A 129 -0.51 30.17 12.50
CA GLU A 129 0.68 30.17 13.38
C GLU A 129 2.02 29.98 12.64
N PHE A 130 2.00 29.50 11.40
CA PHE A 130 3.19 29.37 10.54
C PHE A 130 3.32 30.52 9.52
N PHE A 131 2.69 31.68 9.77
CA PHE A 131 2.86 32.90 8.97
C PHE A 131 4.36 33.21 8.77
N GLY A 132 4.82 33.11 7.51
CA GLY A 132 6.23 33.29 7.11
C GLY A 132 6.90 32.02 6.57
N TRP A 133 6.37 30.83 6.88
CA TRP A 133 6.91 29.54 6.45
C TRP A 133 6.13 29.03 5.23
N ARG A 134 6.46 29.57 4.06
CA ARG A 134 5.75 29.22 2.81
C ARG A 134 6.24 27.91 2.18
N GLY A 135 7.40 27.40 2.58
CA GLY A 135 7.97 26.17 2.04
C GLY A 135 7.17 24.93 2.45
N ARG A 136 7.02 23.99 1.53
CA ARG A 136 6.57 22.62 1.83
C ARG A 136 7.81 21.74 1.98
N GLY A 137 7.90 21.05 3.11
CA GLY A 137 8.93 20.05 3.34
C GLY A 137 8.68 18.79 2.52
N ILE A 138 9.68 17.91 2.41
CA ILE A 138 9.54 16.68 1.62
C ILE A 138 8.57 15.69 2.30
N GLY A 139 8.51 15.70 3.63
CA GLY A 139 7.65 14.85 4.44
C GLY A 139 6.16 14.92 4.11
N ILE A 140 5.63 16.08 3.70
CA ILE A 140 4.21 16.19 3.33
C ILE A 140 3.92 15.46 2.01
N PHE A 141 4.86 15.46 1.06
CA PHE A 141 4.74 14.73 -0.19
C PHE A 141 4.93 13.23 0.02
N ILE A 142 5.84 12.83 0.91
CA ILE A 142 5.97 11.43 1.34
C ILE A 142 4.65 10.94 1.94
N SER A 143 4.03 11.74 2.80
CA SER A 143 2.72 11.41 3.40
C SER A 143 1.62 11.25 2.34
N LEU A 144 1.60 12.13 1.34
CA LEU A 144 0.63 12.09 0.25
C LEU A 144 0.82 10.84 -0.63
N ILE A 145 2.06 10.56 -1.03
CA ILE A 145 2.36 9.36 -1.83
C ILE A 145 2.03 8.12 -1.01
N ALA A 146 2.44 8.05 0.25
CA ALA A 146 2.16 6.92 1.12
C ALA A 146 0.65 6.68 1.27
N SER A 147 -0.17 7.73 1.46
CA SER A 147 -1.62 7.57 1.57
C SER A 147 -2.26 7.07 0.28
N LEU A 148 -1.78 7.51 -0.88
CA LEU A 148 -2.21 6.98 -2.18
C LEU A 148 -1.79 5.51 -2.36
N VAL A 149 -0.59 5.14 -1.93
CA VAL A 149 -0.11 3.76 -1.97
C VAL A 149 -0.94 2.86 -1.04
N VAL A 150 -1.37 3.36 0.13
CA VAL A 150 -2.32 2.64 1.01
C VAL A 150 -3.63 2.36 0.28
N ILE A 151 -4.18 3.33 -0.47
CA ILE A 151 -5.39 3.12 -1.29
C ILE A 151 -5.14 2.05 -2.35
N VAL A 152 -4.03 2.15 -3.09
CA VAL A 152 -3.66 1.15 -4.11
C VAL A 152 -3.52 -0.24 -3.49
N ALA A 153 -2.87 -0.36 -2.33
CA ALA A 153 -2.73 -1.62 -1.61
C ALA A 153 -4.10 -2.22 -1.22
N GLY A 154 -5.01 -1.39 -0.73
CA GLY A 154 -6.38 -1.80 -0.43
C GLY A 154 -7.16 -2.22 -1.67
N LEU A 155 -6.97 -1.56 -2.82
CA LEU A 155 -7.61 -1.93 -4.09
C LEU A 155 -7.07 -3.26 -4.63
N LEU A 156 -5.75 -3.50 -4.55
CA LEU A 156 -5.15 -4.77 -4.93
C LEU A 156 -5.73 -5.90 -4.08
N ARG A 157 -5.82 -5.66 -2.76
CA ARG A 157 -6.41 -6.62 -1.84
C ARG A 157 -7.90 -6.86 -2.08
N ALA A 158 -8.67 -5.83 -2.44
CA ALA A 158 -10.07 -6.02 -2.81
C ALA A 158 -10.22 -7.00 -3.99
N GLY A 159 -9.28 -6.98 -4.95
CA GLY A 159 -9.24 -7.95 -6.04
C GLY A 159 -8.85 -9.37 -5.63
N GLU A 160 -8.23 -9.55 -4.45
CA GLU A 160 -7.88 -10.86 -3.87
C GLU A 160 -9.02 -11.46 -3.02
N GLU A 161 -9.93 -10.61 -2.52
CA GLU A 161 -11.05 -11.00 -1.65
C GLU A 161 -12.32 -11.44 -2.43
N MET A 162 -12.37 -11.22 -3.75
CA MET A 162 -13.48 -11.57 -4.64
C MET A 162 -13.28 -12.93 -5.33
#